data_AF-A0A6J5TGM0-F1
#
_entry.id   AF-A0A6J5TGM0-F1
#
_cell.length_a   1.000
_cell.length_b   1.000
_cell.length_c   1.000
_cell.angle_alpha   90.00
_cell.angle_beta   90.00
_cell.angle_gamma   90.00
#
_symmetry.space_group_name_H-M   'P 1'
#
loop_
_entity.id
_entity.type
_entity.pdbx_description
1 polymer ?
#
loop_
_entity_poly.entity_id
_entity_poly.type
_entity_poly.pdbx_seq_one_letter_code
_entity_poly.pdbx_strand_id
1 'polypeptide(L)'
;MQNTHTQDKHRKVGKSEQLAEVLGTLEGFTVKENWDRFFTIRGSDNAFEWYEDWSELQAPLLSHLPKPDSQIQPLRILVRGCGTSLLSEHLYDVGFKAITNIDLSEIAISDMLCRNACQRPGMKWQVMDITTMQIEDESFDVVVDKGGLDALMEPEFGPKMGNQYLAEVNRVLKCGGKFICFTWAWSDVLGTQSRA
;
A
#
# COMPACT_ATOMS: atom_id res chain seq x y z
N MET A 1 52.23 -10.24 33.54
CA MET A 1 50.81 -9.99 33.81
C MET A 1 50.21 -9.47 32.52
N GLN A 2 49.46 -10.32 31.83
CA GLN A 2 48.82 -10.02 30.55
C GLN A 2 47.57 -9.18 30.81
N ASN A 3 47.47 -8.02 30.14
CA ASN A 3 46.24 -7.25 30.03
C ASN A 3 45.67 -7.52 28.64
N THR A 4 44.69 -8.42 28.55
CA THR A 4 43.84 -8.57 27.36
C THR A 4 42.61 -7.71 27.55
N HIS A 5 42.63 -6.52 26.95
CA HIS A 5 41.43 -5.71 26.73
C HIS A 5 40.68 -6.29 25.52
N THR A 6 39.69 -7.14 25.77
CA THR A 6 38.73 -7.53 24.73
C THR A 6 37.74 -6.38 24.59
N GLN A 7 37.95 -5.51 23.59
CA GLN A 7 36.90 -4.59 23.16
C GLN A 7 35.89 -5.37 22.33
N ASP A 8 34.75 -5.67 22.95
CA ASP A 8 33.57 -6.13 22.24
C ASP A 8 33.01 -4.97 21.41
N LYS A 9 33.34 -4.93 20.12
CA LYS A 9 32.76 -3.98 19.17
C LYS A 9 31.43 -4.54 18.67
N HIS A 10 30.35 -4.25 19.39
CA HIS A 10 29.01 -4.35 18.81
C HIS A 10 28.91 -3.39 17.63
N ARG A 11 29.02 -3.92 16.41
CA ARG A 11 28.75 -3.17 15.17
C ARG A 11 27.28 -2.74 15.22
N LYS A 12 27.02 -1.44 15.32
CA LYS A 12 25.68 -0.90 15.10
C LYS A 12 25.29 -1.15 13.65
N VAL A 13 24.31 -2.02 13.45
CA VAL A 13 23.71 -2.32 12.14
C VAL A 13 23.15 -1.01 11.57
N GLY A 14 23.48 -0.69 10.32
CA GLY A 14 23.04 0.54 9.66
C GLY A 14 21.56 0.51 9.30
N LYS A 15 20.91 1.68 9.19
CA LYS A 15 19.48 1.81 8.84
C LYS A 15 19.10 1.04 7.57
N SER A 16 19.95 1.08 6.53
CA SER A 16 19.74 0.33 5.29
C SER A 16 19.80 -1.18 5.47
N GLU A 17 20.69 -1.67 6.34
CA GLU A 17 20.87 -3.08 6.63
C GLU A 17 19.68 -3.62 7.44
N GLN A 18 19.13 -2.82 8.35
CA GLN A 18 17.89 -3.15 9.08
C GLN A 18 16.65 -3.18 8.19
N LEU A 19 16.54 -2.24 7.23
CA LEU A 19 15.44 -2.25 6.26
C LEU A 19 15.55 -3.47 5.32
N ALA A 20 16.76 -3.80 4.88
CA ALA A 20 17.00 -5.00 4.06
C ALA A 20 16.72 -6.29 4.83
N GLU A 21 16.97 -6.32 6.14
CA GLU A 21 16.61 -7.45 7.01
C GLU A 21 15.10 -7.64 7.10
N VAL A 22 14.33 -6.55 7.26
CA VAL A 22 12.85 -6.60 7.34
C VAL A 22 12.22 -6.96 5.99
N LEU A 23 12.75 -6.43 4.89
CA LEU A 23 12.27 -6.72 3.53
C LEU A 23 12.81 -8.05 2.98
N GLY A 24 13.88 -8.60 3.59
CA GLY A 24 14.57 -9.81 3.16
C GLY A 24 14.04 -11.10 3.81
N THR A 25 13.11 -11.00 4.76
CA THR A 25 12.37 -12.16 5.28
C THR A 25 11.02 -12.25 4.57
N LEU A 26 10.69 -13.43 4.02
CA LEU A 26 9.47 -13.65 3.23
C LEU A 26 8.17 -13.51 4.04
N GLU A 27 8.24 -13.61 5.37
CA GLU A 27 7.15 -13.21 6.28
C GLU A 27 6.90 -11.67 6.30
N GLY A 28 7.75 -10.89 5.64
CA GLY A 28 7.85 -9.42 5.72
C GLY A 28 6.66 -8.63 5.18
N PHE A 29 5.88 -9.21 4.27
CA PHE A 29 4.85 -8.47 3.51
C PHE A 29 3.41 -8.74 3.96
N THR A 30 3.17 -9.79 4.75
CA THR A 30 1.81 -10.23 5.13
C THR A 30 1.53 -10.09 6.63
N VAL A 31 2.54 -9.68 7.40
CA VAL A 31 2.48 -9.57 8.87
C VAL A 31 2.51 -8.10 9.28
N LYS A 32 1.54 -7.68 10.10
CA LYS A 32 1.39 -6.28 10.56
C LYS A 32 2.66 -5.77 11.23
N GLU A 33 3.25 -6.57 12.10
CA GLU A 33 4.43 -6.22 12.89
C GLU A 33 5.65 -5.92 12.01
N ASN A 34 5.76 -6.59 10.86
CA ASN A 34 6.86 -6.37 9.93
C ASN A 34 6.72 -5.02 9.21
N TRP A 35 5.51 -4.65 8.81
CA TRP A 35 5.24 -3.32 8.25
C TRP A 35 5.40 -2.21 9.28
N ASP A 36 4.89 -2.39 10.50
CA ASP A 36 5.09 -1.40 11.57
C ASP A 36 6.58 -1.21 11.89
N ARG A 37 7.36 -2.30 11.90
CA ARG A 37 8.82 -2.23 12.05
C ARG A 37 9.48 -1.52 10.87
N PHE A 38 9.08 -1.82 9.64
CA PHE A 38 9.58 -1.16 8.44
C PHE A 38 9.37 0.36 8.52
N PHE A 39 8.14 0.81 8.79
CA PHE A 39 7.82 2.24 8.88
C PHE A 39 8.47 2.91 10.09
N THR A 40 8.60 2.20 11.22
CA THR A 40 9.34 2.69 12.39
C THR A 40 10.82 2.94 12.06
N ILE A 41 11.51 1.99 11.43
CA ILE A 41 12.93 2.13 11.07
C ILE A 41 13.10 3.24 10.03
N ARG A 42 12.18 3.32 9.07
CA ARG A 42 12.20 4.35 8.03
C ARG A 42 12.04 5.75 8.61
N GLY A 43 11.12 5.92 9.57
CA GLY A 43 10.71 7.24 10.06
C GLY A 43 9.88 8.02 9.03
N SER A 44 9.42 9.19 9.46
CA SER A 44 8.44 10.02 8.74
C SER A 44 9.06 11.11 7.84
N ASP A 45 10.38 11.14 7.72
CA ASP A 45 11.10 12.22 7.03
C ASP A 45 10.79 12.31 5.53
N ASN A 46 10.43 11.19 4.87
CA ASN A 46 10.11 11.14 3.45
C ASN A 46 9.09 10.06 3.10
N ALA A 47 8.22 10.37 2.13
CA ALA A 47 7.33 9.42 1.48
C ALA A 47 8.09 8.21 0.93
N PHE A 48 7.42 7.07 0.83
CA PHE A 48 7.95 5.91 0.11
C PHE A 48 7.11 5.54 -1.08
N GLU A 49 7.77 5.37 -2.21
CA GLU A 49 7.14 4.89 -3.43
C GLU A 49 7.65 3.50 -3.75
N TRP A 50 6.71 2.55 -3.79
CA TRP A 50 6.87 1.32 -4.54
C TRP A 50 6.51 1.59 -6.00
N TYR A 51 7.33 1.05 -6.91
CA TYR A 51 7.26 1.26 -8.36
C TYR A 51 7.47 2.72 -8.77
N GLU A 52 6.73 3.19 -9.77
CA GLU A 52 6.87 4.52 -10.31
C GLU A 52 6.20 5.59 -9.43
N ASP A 53 6.66 6.84 -9.58
CA ASP A 53 6.08 7.99 -8.92
C ASP A 53 4.87 8.57 -9.69
N TRP A 54 4.27 9.62 -9.15
CA TRP A 54 3.10 10.26 -9.75
C TRP A 54 3.30 10.73 -11.18
N SER A 55 4.52 11.15 -11.57
CA SER A 55 4.77 11.69 -12.90
C SER A 55 4.52 10.67 -14.01
N GLU A 56 4.84 9.40 -13.74
CA GLU A 56 4.60 8.28 -14.65
C GLU A 56 3.20 7.70 -14.49
N LEU A 57 2.67 7.67 -13.26
CA LEU A 57 1.37 7.06 -12.97
C LEU A 57 0.17 7.94 -13.32
N GLN A 58 0.33 9.26 -13.36
CA GLN A 58 -0.77 10.20 -13.53
C GLN A 58 -1.54 9.94 -14.83
N ALA A 59 -0.84 9.87 -15.97
CA ALA A 59 -1.50 9.70 -17.26
C ALA A 59 -2.30 8.38 -17.36
N PRO A 60 -1.71 7.19 -17.11
CA PRO A 60 -2.46 5.94 -17.18
C PRO A 60 -3.59 5.88 -16.15
N LEU A 61 -3.38 6.34 -14.91
CA LEU A 61 -4.41 6.35 -13.87
C LEU A 61 -5.59 7.25 -14.25
N LEU A 62 -5.32 8.51 -14.56
CA LEU A 62 -6.38 9.50 -14.83
C LEU A 62 -7.15 9.20 -16.12
N SER A 63 -6.53 8.52 -17.09
CA SER A 63 -7.23 8.10 -18.33
C SER A 63 -8.41 7.15 -18.07
N HIS A 64 -8.38 6.44 -16.95
CA HIS A 64 -9.45 5.52 -16.55
C HIS A 64 -10.47 6.13 -15.59
N LEU A 65 -10.24 7.34 -15.08
CA LEU A 65 -11.15 8.02 -14.15
C LEU A 65 -12.00 9.06 -14.88
N PRO A 66 -13.29 9.21 -14.54
CA PRO A 66 -14.04 10.36 -14.98
C PRO A 66 -13.41 11.64 -14.39
N LYS A 67 -13.49 12.74 -15.14
CA LYS A 67 -13.01 14.04 -14.64
C LYS A 67 -13.75 14.39 -13.35
N PRO A 68 -13.08 14.84 -12.27
CA PRO A 68 -13.74 15.15 -10.99
C PRO A 68 -14.95 16.07 -11.14
N ASP A 69 -14.82 17.14 -11.92
CA ASP A 69 -15.86 18.16 -12.12
C ASP A 69 -17.03 17.70 -13.01
N SER A 70 -16.92 16.54 -13.65
CA SER A 70 -17.97 16.00 -14.52
C SER A 70 -19.04 15.21 -13.76
N GLN A 71 -18.81 14.91 -12.48
CA GLN A 71 -19.65 14.04 -11.69
C GLN A 71 -20.59 14.83 -10.78
N ILE A 72 -21.86 14.41 -10.71
CA ILE A 72 -22.86 15.01 -9.81
C ILE A 72 -22.52 14.69 -8.34
N GLN A 73 -21.95 13.51 -8.10
CA GLN A 73 -21.51 13.06 -6.79
C GLN A 73 -19.99 12.82 -6.81
N PRO A 74 -19.28 13.06 -5.70
CA PRO A 74 -17.86 12.76 -5.63
C PRO A 74 -17.58 11.28 -5.92
N LEU A 75 -16.62 11.01 -6.81
CA LEU A 75 -16.14 9.66 -7.08
C LEU A 75 -15.50 9.09 -5.81
N ARG A 76 -16.04 7.99 -5.27
CA ARG A 76 -15.52 7.32 -4.08
C ARG A 76 -14.38 6.39 -4.47
N ILE A 77 -13.16 6.75 -4.06
CA ILE A 77 -11.94 6.00 -4.35
C ILE A 77 -11.44 5.33 -3.07
N LEU A 78 -11.09 4.05 -3.18
CA LEU A 78 -10.37 3.32 -2.13
C LEU A 78 -8.94 3.05 -2.60
N VAL A 79 -7.96 3.57 -1.86
CA VAL A 79 -6.53 3.27 -2.05
C VAL A 79 -6.12 2.24 -1.00
N ARG A 80 -5.57 1.12 -1.47
CA ARG A 80 -5.34 -0.13 -0.72
C ARG A 80 -3.85 -0.27 -0.50
N GLY A 81 -3.41 -0.74 0.68
CA GLY A 81 -1.98 -0.85 1.00
C GLY A 81 -1.27 0.48 0.75
N CYS A 82 -1.86 1.58 1.23
CA CYS A 82 -1.45 2.93 0.82
C CYS A 82 -0.03 3.30 1.28
N GLY A 83 0.49 2.64 2.32
CA GLY A 83 1.76 2.93 2.95
C GLY A 83 1.90 4.43 3.22
N THR A 84 3.06 4.97 2.88
CA THR A 84 3.36 6.41 2.96
C THR A 84 3.55 7.05 1.58
N SER A 85 2.94 6.45 0.55
CA SER A 85 3.01 6.94 -0.84
C SER A 85 2.22 8.24 -1.02
N LEU A 86 2.69 9.10 -1.92
CA LEU A 86 2.10 10.37 -2.31
C LEU A 86 0.87 10.22 -3.21
N LEU A 87 0.61 9.02 -3.72
CA LEU A 87 -0.47 8.75 -4.69
C LEU A 87 -1.81 9.37 -4.27
N SER A 88 -2.23 9.16 -3.02
CA SER A 88 -3.51 9.67 -2.51
C SER A 88 -3.53 11.19 -2.40
N GLU A 89 -2.40 11.81 -2.08
CA GLU A 89 -2.26 13.26 -2.02
C GLU A 89 -2.38 13.88 -3.40
N HIS A 90 -1.70 13.30 -4.38
CA HIS A 90 -1.78 13.76 -5.75
C HIS A 90 -3.19 13.59 -6.34
N LEU A 91 -3.85 12.45 -6.10
CA LEU A 91 -5.25 12.23 -6.48
C LEU A 91 -6.17 13.30 -5.86
N TYR A 92 -5.96 13.61 -4.57
CA TYR A 92 -6.71 14.64 -3.90
C TYR A 92 -6.50 16.02 -4.53
N ASP A 93 -5.24 16.37 -4.80
CA ASP A 93 -4.85 17.68 -5.30
C ASP A 93 -5.33 17.93 -6.74
N VAL A 94 -5.49 16.88 -7.55
CA VAL A 94 -6.11 16.97 -8.89
C VAL A 94 -7.64 16.91 -8.89
N GLY A 95 -8.28 16.83 -7.72
CA GLY A 95 -9.72 17.06 -7.55
C GLY A 95 -10.53 15.88 -7.00
N PHE A 96 -9.94 14.70 -6.80
CA PHE A 96 -10.68 13.57 -6.22
C PHE A 96 -10.75 13.70 -4.70
N LYS A 97 -11.85 14.25 -4.18
CA LYS A 97 -11.94 14.62 -2.75
C LYS A 97 -12.44 13.51 -1.81
N ALA A 98 -13.05 12.45 -2.34
CA ALA A 98 -13.62 11.35 -1.56
C ALA A 98 -12.73 10.10 -1.62
N ILE A 99 -11.56 10.18 -0.98
CA ILE A 99 -10.56 9.10 -0.94
C ILE A 99 -10.53 8.46 0.45
N THR A 100 -10.69 7.15 0.50
CA THR A 100 -10.41 6.33 1.68
C THR A 100 -9.10 5.58 1.45
N ASN A 101 -8.20 5.66 2.42
CA ASN A 101 -6.90 5.01 2.39
C ASN A 101 -6.84 3.97 3.50
N ILE A 102 -6.39 2.77 3.15
CA ILE A 102 -6.22 1.69 4.11
C ILE A 102 -4.85 1.06 4.00
N ASP A 103 -4.31 0.65 5.14
CA ASP A 103 -3.07 -0.10 5.26
C ASP A 103 -3.11 -0.98 6.52
N LEU A 104 -2.34 -2.05 6.52
CA LEU A 104 -2.21 -2.92 7.68
C LEU A 104 -1.40 -2.25 8.79
N SER A 105 -0.47 -1.35 8.43
CA SER A 105 0.39 -0.65 9.38
C SER A 105 -0.30 0.53 10.06
N GLU A 106 -0.29 0.49 11.39
CA GLU A 106 -0.79 1.60 12.21
C GLU A 106 0.14 2.81 12.16
N ILE A 107 1.45 2.56 12.04
CA ILE A 107 2.46 3.62 11.93
C ILE A 107 2.25 4.40 10.63
N ALA A 108 2.10 3.72 9.49
CA ALA A 108 1.86 4.38 8.21
C ALA A 108 0.56 5.20 8.21
N ILE A 109 -0.54 4.61 8.72
CA ILE A 109 -1.83 5.30 8.79
C ILE A 109 -1.77 6.52 9.70
N SER A 110 -1.11 6.43 10.85
CA SER A 110 -0.96 7.53 11.79
C SER A 110 -0.15 8.68 11.17
N ASP A 111 0.96 8.36 10.53
CA ASP A 111 1.82 9.33 9.85
C ASP A 111 1.06 10.05 8.74
N MET A 112 0.37 9.30 7.88
CA MET A 112 -0.37 9.86 6.75
C MET A 112 -1.59 10.67 7.18
N LEU A 113 -2.27 10.27 8.25
CA LEU A 113 -3.36 11.05 8.85
C LEU A 113 -2.84 12.39 9.38
N CYS A 114 -1.78 12.39 10.20
CA CYS A 114 -1.19 13.61 10.75
C CYS A 114 -0.72 14.57 9.65
N ARG A 115 -0.05 14.03 8.63
CA ARG A 115 0.46 14.78 7.49
C ARG A 115 -0.64 15.45 6.67
N ASN A 116 -1.81 14.82 6.54
CA ASN A 116 -2.86 15.26 5.63
C ASN A 116 -4.07 15.93 6.31
N ALA A 117 -4.19 15.87 7.64
CA ALA A 117 -5.37 16.33 8.38
C ALA A 117 -5.78 17.78 8.07
N CYS A 118 -4.81 18.70 7.97
CA CYS A 118 -5.10 20.12 7.72
C CYS A 118 -5.26 20.46 6.23
N GLN A 119 -4.42 19.91 5.36
CA GLN A 119 -4.38 20.30 3.95
C GLN A 119 -5.41 19.53 3.10
N ARG A 120 -5.75 18.30 3.50
CA ARG A 120 -6.60 17.38 2.73
C ARG A 120 -7.64 16.69 3.60
N PRO A 121 -8.51 17.47 4.30
CA PRO A 121 -9.41 16.95 5.33
C PRO A 121 -10.50 16.00 4.80
N GLY A 122 -10.68 15.91 3.47
CA GLY A 122 -11.63 14.98 2.87
C GLY A 122 -11.14 13.53 2.80
N MET A 123 -9.85 13.29 3.02
CA MET A 123 -9.30 11.94 3.01
C MET A 123 -9.57 11.21 4.33
N LYS A 124 -9.89 9.92 4.22
CA LYS A 124 -9.98 9.00 5.36
C LYS A 124 -8.76 8.09 5.39
N TRP A 125 -8.28 7.78 6.59
CA TRP A 125 -7.13 6.91 6.83
C TRP A 125 -7.52 5.89 7.89
N GLN A 126 -7.41 4.60 7.58
CA GLN A 126 -7.88 3.53 8.47
C GLN A 126 -6.92 2.35 8.47
N VAL A 127 -6.60 1.84 9.65
CA VAL A 127 -5.86 0.57 9.78
C VAL A 127 -6.80 -0.57 9.44
N MET A 128 -6.47 -1.34 8.40
CA MET A 128 -7.35 -2.41 7.91
C MET A 128 -6.57 -3.45 7.10
N ASP A 129 -6.87 -4.71 7.34
CA ASP A 129 -6.39 -5.83 6.52
C ASP A 129 -7.17 -5.87 5.20
N ILE A 130 -6.43 -5.83 4.09
CA ILE A 130 -7.03 -5.80 2.76
C ILE A 130 -7.67 -7.14 2.34
N THR A 131 -7.31 -8.24 2.99
CA THR A 131 -7.91 -9.57 2.74
C THR A 131 -9.24 -9.75 3.46
N THR A 132 -9.58 -8.89 4.44
CA THR A 132 -10.80 -8.97 5.26
C THR A 132 -11.31 -7.57 5.65
N MET A 133 -11.84 -6.81 4.69
CA MET A 133 -12.20 -5.41 4.89
C MET A 133 -13.49 -5.25 5.69
N GLN A 134 -13.46 -4.45 6.75
CA GLN A 134 -14.65 -4.01 7.48
C GLN A 134 -15.32 -2.82 6.75
N ILE A 135 -15.61 -3.02 5.46
CA ILE A 135 -16.23 -2.06 4.55
C ILE A 135 -17.50 -2.69 3.98
N GLU A 136 -18.56 -1.93 3.82
CA GLU A 136 -19.83 -2.39 3.23
C GLU A 136 -19.67 -2.74 1.74
N ASP A 137 -20.44 -3.72 1.28
CA ASP A 137 -20.52 -4.09 -0.15
C ASP A 137 -20.86 -2.86 -1.01
N GLU A 138 -20.37 -2.83 -2.25
CA GLU A 138 -20.71 -1.79 -3.23
C GLU A 138 -20.51 -0.34 -2.75
N SER A 139 -19.49 -0.11 -1.91
CA SER A 139 -19.19 1.19 -1.31
C SER A 139 -18.34 2.12 -2.18
N PHE A 140 -17.63 1.61 -3.17
CA PHE A 140 -16.63 2.37 -3.93
C PHE A 140 -16.87 2.30 -5.43
N ASP A 141 -16.60 3.43 -6.10
CA ASP A 141 -16.65 3.52 -7.56
C ASP A 141 -15.32 3.04 -8.17
N VAL A 142 -14.22 3.26 -7.46
CA VAL A 142 -12.87 2.87 -7.90
C VAL A 142 -12.07 2.32 -6.73
N VAL A 143 -11.35 1.24 -7.00
CA VAL A 143 -10.29 0.71 -6.14
C VAL A 143 -8.96 0.88 -6.87
N VAL A 144 -7.98 1.50 -6.20
CA VAL A 144 -6.61 1.69 -6.70
C VAL A 144 -5.66 0.87 -5.85
N ASP A 145 -4.87 0.02 -6.50
CA ASP A 145 -3.82 -0.79 -5.89
C ASP A 145 -2.47 -0.45 -6.53
N LYS A 146 -1.45 -0.28 -5.69
CA LYS A 146 -0.07 -0.08 -6.14
C LYS A 146 0.87 -0.94 -5.29
N GLY A 147 1.11 -2.16 -5.75
CA GLY A 147 1.99 -3.13 -5.08
C GLY A 147 1.38 -3.87 -3.90
N GLY A 148 0.12 -3.57 -3.58
CA GLY A 148 -0.61 -4.27 -2.52
C GLY A 148 -0.93 -5.70 -2.92
N LEU A 149 -1.32 -5.93 -4.17
CA LEU A 149 -1.54 -7.27 -4.70
C LEU A 149 -0.26 -8.09 -4.76
N ASP A 150 0.85 -7.48 -5.20
CA ASP A 150 2.15 -8.15 -5.31
C ASP A 150 2.62 -8.68 -3.95
N ALA A 151 2.47 -7.89 -2.89
CA ALA A 151 2.76 -8.27 -1.51
C ALA A 151 1.96 -9.51 -1.01
N LEU A 152 0.83 -9.83 -1.66
CA LEU A 152 -0.03 -10.97 -1.31
C LEU A 152 0.08 -12.16 -2.27
N MET A 153 0.88 -12.05 -3.33
CA MET A 153 1.05 -13.05 -4.38
C MET A 153 2.47 -13.64 -4.39
N GLU A 154 3.16 -13.61 -3.24
CA GLU A 154 4.48 -14.20 -3.06
C GLU A 154 4.46 -15.73 -3.33
N PRO A 155 5.37 -16.26 -4.18
CA PRO A 155 5.33 -17.66 -4.64
C PRO A 155 5.29 -18.70 -3.51
N GLU A 156 5.95 -18.42 -2.39
CA GLU A 156 6.04 -19.33 -1.25
C GLU A 156 4.71 -19.52 -0.50
N PHE A 157 3.84 -18.50 -0.52
CA PHE A 157 2.53 -18.56 0.13
C PHE A 157 1.40 -18.89 -0.85
N GLY A 158 1.71 -18.85 -2.15
CA GLY A 158 0.77 -19.10 -3.23
C GLY A 158 -0.34 -18.05 -3.30
N PRO A 159 -1.31 -18.23 -4.21
CA PRO A 159 -2.25 -17.17 -4.57
C PRO A 159 -3.40 -16.97 -3.56
N LYS A 160 -3.39 -17.65 -2.41
CA LYS A 160 -4.55 -17.69 -1.50
C LYS A 160 -4.91 -16.30 -0.98
N MET A 161 -3.94 -15.56 -0.46
CA MET A 161 -4.18 -14.22 0.11
C MET A 161 -4.54 -13.22 -0.98
N GLY A 162 -3.85 -13.25 -2.12
CA GLY A 162 -4.20 -12.43 -3.28
C GLY A 162 -5.61 -12.73 -3.80
N ASN A 163 -6.05 -13.99 -3.84
CA ASN A 163 -7.43 -14.34 -4.20
C ASN A 163 -8.46 -13.84 -3.19
N GLN A 164 -8.17 -13.90 -1.89
CA GLN A 164 -9.03 -13.32 -0.85
C GLN A 164 -9.14 -11.80 -1.02
N TYR A 165 -8.01 -11.13 -1.29
CA TYR A 165 -7.98 -9.71 -1.58
C TYR A 165 -8.80 -9.33 -2.82
N LEU A 166 -8.64 -10.06 -3.93
CA LEU A 166 -9.42 -9.82 -5.16
C LEU A 166 -10.93 -10.05 -4.93
N ALA A 167 -11.30 -11.00 -4.08
CA ALA A 167 -12.69 -11.18 -3.67
C ALA A 167 -13.22 -9.96 -2.89
N GLU A 168 -12.42 -9.40 -1.98
CA GLU A 168 -12.76 -8.15 -1.27
C GLU A 168 -12.82 -6.94 -2.21
N VAL A 169 -11.92 -6.84 -3.20
CA VAL A 169 -11.98 -5.80 -4.24
C VAL A 169 -13.34 -5.87 -4.95
N ASN A 170 -13.73 -7.07 -5.40
CA ASN A 170 -14.98 -7.28 -6.10
C ASN A 170 -16.20 -6.95 -5.22
N ARG A 171 -16.16 -7.32 -3.93
CA ARG A 171 -17.26 -7.09 -2.99
C ARG A 171 -17.50 -5.60 -2.71
N VAL A 172 -16.45 -4.81 -2.48
CA VAL A 172 -16.60 -3.39 -2.12
C VAL A 172 -16.79 -2.47 -3.32
N LEU A 173 -16.52 -2.95 -4.54
CA LEU A 173 -16.80 -2.22 -5.76
C LEU A 173 -18.30 -2.25 -6.08
N LYS A 174 -18.86 -1.11 -6.47
CA LYS A 174 -20.19 -1.05 -7.08
C LYS A 174 -20.21 -1.81 -8.40
N CYS A 175 -21.40 -2.26 -8.81
CA CYS A 175 -21.62 -2.68 -10.19
C CYS A 175 -21.13 -1.61 -11.20
N GLY A 176 -20.24 -2.00 -12.10
CA GLY A 176 -19.59 -1.09 -13.07
C GLY A 176 -18.41 -0.28 -12.52
N GLY A 177 -18.05 -0.47 -11.25
CA GLY A 177 -16.86 0.10 -10.64
C GLY A 177 -15.58 -0.43 -11.26
N LYS A 178 -14.47 0.29 -11.04
CA LYS A 178 -13.17 -0.01 -11.66
C LYS A 178 -12.14 -0.44 -10.62
N PHE A 179 -11.44 -1.51 -10.92
CA PHE A 179 -10.19 -1.87 -10.25
C PHE A 179 -9.01 -1.45 -11.14
N ILE A 180 -8.11 -0.62 -10.60
CA ILE A 180 -6.89 -0.16 -11.28
C ILE A 180 -5.71 -0.64 -10.45
N CYS A 181 -4.92 -1.56 -10.98
CA CYS A 181 -3.81 -2.19 -10.28
C CYS A 181 -2.49 -1.92 -11.01
N PHE A 182 -1.54 -1.34 -10.30
CA PHE A 182 -0.15 -1.19 -10.73
C PHE A 182 0.68 -2.27 -10.06
N THR A 183 1.16 -3.21 -10.87
CA THR A 183 1.85 -4.42 -10.44
C THR A 183 3.03 -4.71 -11.36
N TRP A 184 4.06 -5.39 -10.85
CA TRP A 184 5.12 -5.96 -11.69
C TRP A 184 4.68 -7.18 -12.49
N ALA A 185 3.47 -7.68 -12.26
CA ALA A 185 2.84 -8.73 -13.05
C ALA A 185 3.71 -9.98 -13.16
N TRP A 186 4.28 -10.43 -12.04
CA TRP A 186 4.99 -11.70 -11.97
C TRP A 186 4.07 -12.86 -12.37
N SER A 187 4.65 -14.00 -12.76
CA SER A 187 3.89 -15.17 -13.24
C SER A 187 2.80 -15.61 -12.26
N ASP A 188 3.05 -15.45 -10.96
CA ASP A 188 2.12 -15.73 -9.87
C ASP A 188 0.93 -14.77 -9.84
N VAL A 189 1.19 -13.47 -9.98
CA VAL A 189 0.15 -12.43 -10.09
C VAL A 189 -0.71 -12.67 -11.33
N LEU A 190 -0.08 -13.04 -12.45
CA LEU A 190 -0.78 -13.30 -13.72
C LEU A 190 -1.47 -14.67 -13.79
N GLY A 191 -1.21 -15.58 -12.84
CA GLY A 191 -1.72 -16.95 -12.89
C GLY A 191 -1.21 -17.76 -14.09
N THR A 192 -0.04 -17.41 -14.62
CA THR A 192 0.53 -18.01 -15.84
C THR A 192 1.54 -19.12 -15.57
N GLN A 193 1.77 -19.48 -14.30
CA GLN A 193 2.58 -20.63 -13.96
C GLN A 193 1.98 -21.91 -14.56
N SER A 194 2.75 -22.62 -15.39
CA SER A 194 2.36 -23.92 -15.90
C SER A 194 2.18 -24.86 -14.73
N ARG A 195 0.96 -25.41 -14.56
CA ARG A 195 0.75 -26.54 -13.66
C ARG A 195 1.57 -27.72 -14.18
N ALA A 196 2.72 -27.97 -13.56
CA ALA A 196 3.48 -29.20 -13.76
C ALA A 196 2.73 -30.38 -13.12
#